data_AF-A0A9J6FSH0-F1
#
_entry.id   AF-A0A9J6FSH0-F1
#
_cell.length_a   1.000
_cell.length_b   1.000
_cell.length_c   1.000
_cell.angle_alpha   90.00
_cell.angle_beta   90.00
_cell.angle_gamma   90.00
#
_symmetry.space_group_name_H-M   'P 1'
#
loop_
_entity.id
_entity.type
_entity.pdbx_description
1 polymer ?
#
loop_
_entity_poly.entity_id
_entity_poly.type
_entity_poly.pdbx_seq_one_letter_code
_entity_poly.pdbx_strand_id
1 'polypeptide(L)'
;MLLQDAQLGLTLYPDPTYATRLGNSVMRGTTPDLTFPQNATEATWTNSYKNLGSDHYIVETEIVAGHPRIQRGRKLRITDWDTFRLLRSAVPDPTSNPIKDIKEWVTKLQQLTNLID
;
A
#
# COMPACT_ATOMS: atom_id res chain seq x y z
N MET A 1 9.13 -20.58 -11.17
CA MET A 1 7.95 -20.06 -10.47
C MET A 1 6.63 -20.35 -11.21
N LEU A 2 6.60 -21.07 -12.35
CA LEU A 2 5.39 -21.16 -13.19
C LEU A 2 4.46 -22.37 -12.92
N LEU A 3 4.91 -23.37 -12.15
CA LEU A 3 4.17 -24.65 -12.00
C LEU A 3 3.22 -24.71 -10.79
N GLN A 4 3.48 -23.95 -9.72
CA GLN A 4 2.64 -23.96 -8.52
C GLN A 4 1.45 -22.99 -8.64
N ASP A 5 1.66 -21.84 -9.27
CA ASP A 5 0.64 -20.79 -9.43
C ASP A 5 -0.54 -21.27 -10.29
N ALA A 6 -0.25 -22.04 -11.35
CA ALA A 6 -1.26 -22.64 -12.21
C ALA A 6 -2.18 -23.64 -11.46
N GLN A 7 -1.66 -24.33 -10.44
CA GLN A 7 -2.45 -25.25 -9.61
C GLN A 7 -3.42 -24.51 -8.67
N LEU A 8 -3.13 -23.25 -8.35
CA LEU A 8 -3.94 -22.41 -7.47
C LEU A 8 -4.92 -21.50 -8.24
N GLY A 9 -4.95 -21.60 -9.57
CA GLY A 9 -5.77 -20.75 -10.43
C GLY A 9 -5.27 -19.30 -10.49
N LEU A 10 -3.97 -19.07 -10.21
CA LEU A 10 -3.33 -17.77 -10.25
C LEU A 10 -2.65 -17.56 -11.61
N THR A 11 -2.85 -16.40 -12.20
CA THR A 11 -2.18 -16.02 -13.45
C THR A 11 -1.30 -14.80 -13.21
N LEU A 12 -0.01 -14.86 -13.53
CA LEU A 12 0.87 -13.69 -13.45
C LEU A 12 0.57 -12.75 -14.62
N TYR A 13 0.16 -11.52 -14.32
CA TYR A 13 -0.20 -10.52 -15.34
C TYR A 13 0.95 -9.61 -15.77
N PRO A 14 1.81 -9.09 -14.86
CA PRO A 14 2.89 -8.20 -15.25
C PRO A 14 3.91 -8.86 -16.18
N ASP A 15 4.21 -8.20 -17.30
CA ASP A 15 5.32 -8.57 -18.17
C ASP A 15 6.63 -7.95 -17.61
N PRO A 16 7.64 -8.77 -17.28
CA PRO A 16 8.89 -8.32 -16.66
C PRO A 16 9.76 -7.45 -17.57
N THR A 17 9.41 -7.31 -18.86
CA THR A 17 10.09 -6.37 -19.77
C THR A 17 9.67 -4.92 -19.51
N TYR A 18 8.51 -4.71 -18.88
CA TYR A 18 8.02 -3.39 -18.50
C TYR A 18 8.18 -3.18 -17.00
N ALA A 19 9.17 -2.37 -16.64
CA ALA A 19 9.48 -2.06 -15.25
C ALA A 19 8.30 -1.36 -14.57
N THR A 20 7.92 -1.82 -13.37
CA THR A 20 6.97 -1.12 -12.49
C THR A 20 7.70 -0.20 -11.50
N ARG A 21 9.01 -0.41 -11.32
CA ARG A 21 9.89 0.47 -10.57
C ARG A 21 10.97 1.07 -11.47
N LEU A 22 11.09 2.39 -11.43
CA LEU A 22 12.11 3.15 -12.14
C LEU A 22 13.50 2.85 -11.58
N GLY A 23 14.42 2.59 -12.50
CA GLY A 23 15.84 2.55 -12.20
C GLY A 23 16.40 3.95 -11.92
N ASN A 24 17.65 4.00 -11.48
CA ASN A 24 18.43 5.23 -11.37
C ASN A 24 19.74 5.09 -12.19
N SER A 25 20.68 6.02 -12.04
CA SER A 25 21.97 5.99 -12.75
C SER A 25 22.84 4.76 -12.45
N VAL A 26 22.53 4.02 -11.38
CA VAL A 26 23.30 2.85 -10.92
C VAL A 26 22.53 1.54 -11.11
N MET A 27 21.19 1.59 -11.08
CA MET A 27 20.33 0.41 -11.12
C MET A 27 19.34 0.51 -12.28
N ARG A 28 19.20 -0.58 -13.04
CA ARG A 28 18.16 -0.69 -14.07
C ARG A 28 16.76 -0.74 -13.46
N GLY A 29 15.74 -0.40 -14.25
CA GLY A 29 14.34 -0.60 -13.87
C GLY A 29 14.02 -2.07 -13.61
N THR A 30 13.12 -2.31 -12.65
CA THR A 30 12.69 -3.66 -12.22
C THR A 30 11.17 -3.76 -12.13
N THR A 31 10.65 -4.98 -12.03
CA THR A 31 9.20 -5.27 -11.92
C THR A 31 8.91 -5.98 -10.59
N PRO A 32 9.05 -5.29 -9.43
CA PRO A 32 8.76 -5.88 -8.13
C PRO A 32 7.25 -5.99 -7.83
N ASP A 33 6.42 -5.19 -8.51
CA ASP A 33 4.98 -5.15 -8.26
C ASP A 33 4.29 -6.25 -9.08
N LEU A 34 3.85 -7.29 -8.39
CA LEU A 34 3.25 -8.48 -9.01
C LEU A 34 1.73 -8.49 -8.82
N THR A 35 1.00 -8.79 -9.89
CA THR A 35 -0.47 -8.94 -9.86
C THR A 35 -0.83 -10.35 -10.29
N PHE A 36 -1.59 -11.03 -9.44
CA PHE A 36 -2.08 -12.40 -9.66
C PHE A 36 -3.59 -12.46 -9.46
N PRO A 37 -4.41 -12.20 -10.49
CA PRO A 37 -5.83 -12.52 -10.41
C PRO A 37 -6.02 -14.02 -10.20
N GLN A 38 -6.93 -14.36 -9.28
CA GLN A 38 -7.35 -15.73 -9.03
C GLN A 38 -8.72 -15.97 -9.67
N ASN A 39 -8.81 -16.92 -10.60
CA ASN A 39 -10.06 -17.30 -11.26
C ASN A 39 -10.83 -16.12 -11.90
N ALA A 40 -10.15 -15.02 -12.27
CA ALA A 40 -10.78 -13.92 -12.99
C ALA A 40 -10.84 -14.25 -14.48
N THR A 41 -12.04 -14.36 -15.04
CA THR A 41 -12.25 -14.66 -16.46
C THR A 41 -11.99 -13.45 -17.36
N GLU A 42 -12.26 -12.25 -16.84
CA GLU A 42 -12.12 -10.98 -17.55
C GLU A 42 -11.42 -9.98 -16.64
N ALA A 43 -10.09 -10.01 -16.66
CA ALA A 43 -9.25 -9.02 -16.01
C ALA A 43 -8.26 -8.43 -17.01
N THR A 44 -7.98 -7.15 -16.87
CA THR A 44 -6.91 -6.45 -17.61
C THR A 44 -5.93 -5.88 -16.62
N TRP A 45 -4.66 -5.82 -17.01
CA TRP A 45 -3.62 -5.15 -16.22
C TRP A 45 -2.86 -4.20 -17.12
N THR A 46 -2.59 -3.01 -16.58
CA THR A 46 -1.90 -1.94 -17.30
C THR A 46 -0.89 -1.28 -16.39
N ASN A 47 0.36 -1.19 -16.84
CA ASN A 47 1.31 -0.23 -16.29
C ASN A 47 0.99 1.16 -16.85
N SER A 48 0.55 2.08 -16.00
CA SER A 48 0.15 3.41 -16.46
C SER A 48 1.32 4.31 -16.86
N TYR A 49 2.56 3.93 -16.50
CA TYR A 49 3.77 4.74 -16.62
C TYR A 49 3.71 6.12 -15.94
N LYS A 50 2.74 6.33 -15.03
CA LYS A 50 2.62 7.53 -14.21
C LYS A 50 3.14 7.21 -12.81
N ASN A 51 4.04 8.03 -12.28
CA ASN A 51 4.65 7.82 -10.96
C ASN A 51 4.31 8.90 -9.92
N LEU A 52 3.74 10.04 -10.34
CA LEU A 52 3.38 11.18 -9.47
C LEU A 52 4.54 11.61 -8.53
N GLY A 53 5.79 11.48 -8.99
CA GLY A 53 6.98 11.80 -8.19
C GLY A 53 7.54 10.65 -7.33
N SER A 54 6.96 9.44 -7.39
CA SER A 54 7.51 8.21 -6.81
C SER A 54 8.55 7.54 -7.72
N ASP A 55 9.33 6.59 -7.18
CA ASP A 55 10.15 5.67 -7.95
C ASP A 55 9.36 4.46 -8.48
N HIS A 56 8.07 4.33 -8.15
CA HIS A 56 7.15 3.32 -8.71
C HIS A 56 6.13 3.94 -9.67
N TYR A 57 5.82 3.20 -10.74
CA TYR A 57 4.67 3.48 -11.59
C TYR A 57 3.39 2.93 -10.98
N ILE A 58 2.29 3.65 -11.19
CA ILE A 58 0.96 3.20 -10.84
C ILE A 58 0.59 2.05 -11.78
N VAL A 59 0.26 0.90 -11.19
CA VAL A 59 -0.30 -0.25 -11.88
C VAL A 59 -1.81 -0.27 -11.68
N GLU A 60 -2.53 -0.56 -12.75
CA GLU A 60 -3.98 -0.61 -12.76
C GLU A 60 -4.44 -2.02 -13.14
N THR A 61 -5.40 -2.55 -12.39
CA THR A 61 -6.05 -3.82 -12.72
C THR A 61 -7.54 -3.60 -12.76
N GLU A 62 -8.14 -3.85 -13.92
CA GLU A 62 -9.58 -3.84 -14.10
C GLU A 62 -10.07 -5.27 -14.02
N ILE A 63 -11.15 -5.50 -13.26
CA ILE A 63 -11.82 -6.79 -13.18
C ILE A 63 -13.31 -6.58 -13.38
N VAL A 64 -13.94 -7.46 -14.16
CA VAL A 64 -15.40 -7.47 -14.26
C VAL A 64 -15.96 -8.07 -12.97
N ALA A 65 -16.31 -7.20 -12.03
CA ALA A 65 -17.10 -7.60 -10.89
C ALA A 65 -18.48 -8.02 -11.42
N GLY A 66 -18.84 -9.29 -11.23
CA GLY A 66 -20.20 -9.77 -11.51
C GLY A 66 -21.24 -9.08 -10.63
N HIS A 67 -22.26 -9.79 -10.14
CA HIS A 67 -23.19 -9.19 -9.19
C HIS A 67 -22.48 -8.98 -7.84
N PRO A 68 -22.21 -7.74 -7.39
CA PRO A 68 -21.53 -7.52 -6.13
C PRO A 68 -22.44 -8.01 -5.01
N ARG A 69 -22.04 -9.08 -4.31
CA ARG A 69 -22.57 -9.30 -2.97
C ARG A 69 -22.15 -8.08 -2.18
N ILE A 70 -23.12 -7.28 -1.72
CA ILE A 70 -22.86 -6.14 -0.84
C ILE A 70 -22.28 -6.69 0.45
N GLN A 71 -20.97 -6.83 0.50
CA GLN A 71 -20.25 -7.08 1.74
C GLN A 71 -20.27 -5.76 2.49
N ARG A 72 -20.75 -5.78 3.74
CA ARG A 72 -20.54 -4.64 4.64
C ARG A 72 -19.03 -4.49 4.81
N GLY A 73 -18.45 -3.55 4.07
CA GLY A 73 -17.03 -3.24 4.16
C GLY A 73 -16.65 -2.94 5.61
N ARG A 74 -15.46 -3.37 6.02
CA ARG A 74 -14.93 -2.97 7.32
C ARG A 74 -14.78 -1.44 7.31
N LYS A 75 -15.22 -0.78 8.39
CA LYS A 75 -14.92 0.63 8.58
C LYS A 75 -13.40 0.78 8.68
N LEU A 76 -12.79 1.40 7.67
CA LEU A 76 -11.38 1.79 7.69
C LEU A 76 -11.27 3.13 8.41
N ARG A 77 -10.24 3.25 9.24
CA ARG A 77 -9.90 4.50 9.91
C ARG A 77 -8.80 5.18 9.11
N ILE A 78 -9.03 6.42 8.71
CA ILE A 78 -8.05 7.25 8.03
C ILE A 78 -7.57 8.28 9.04
N THR A 79 -6.31 8.19 9.45
CA THR A 79 -5.71 9.19 10.34
C THR A 79 -5.47 10.48 9.57
N ASP A 80 -6.01 11.59 10.07
CA ASP A 80 -5.58 12.92 9.63
C ASP A 80 -4.18 13.20 10.20
N TRP A 81 -3.18 13.07 9.33
CA TRP A 81 -1.79 13.25 9.68
C TRP A 81 -1.44 14.70 10.02
N ASP A 82 -2.16 15.69 9.50
CA ASP A 82 -1.87 17.09 9.76
C ASP A 82 -2.37 17.47 11.15
N THR A 83 -3.60 17.10 11.49
CA THR A 83 -4.12 17.25 12.85
C THR A 83 -3.27 16.47 13.86
N PHE A 84 -2.85 15.25 13.52
CA PHE A 84 -1.97 14.46 14.38
C PHE A 84 -0.63 15.16 14.62
N ARG A 85 0.01 15.71 13.57
CA ARG A 85 1.28 16.44 13.70
C ARG A 85 1.12 17.70 14.54
N LEU A 86 0.02 18.46 14.38
CA LEU A 86 -0.27 19.64 15.19
C LEU A 86 -0.42 19.29 16.67
N LEU A 87 -1.24 18.28 16.99
CA LEU A 87 -1.41 17.80 18.36
C LEU A 87 -0.09 17.29 18.94
N ARG A 88 0.72 16.61 18.12
CA ARG A 88 2.03 16.09 18.54
C ARG A 88 3.00 17.21 18.87
N SER A 89 3.03 18.29 18.10
CA SER A 89 3.88 19.47 18.32
C SER A 89 3.46 20.30 19.54
N ALA A 90 2.17 20.25 19.92
CA ALA A 90 1.65 20.93 21.11
C ALA A 90 1.97 20.20 22.42
N VAL A 91 2.31 18.90 22.37
CA VAL A 91 2.80 18.15 23.52
C VAL A 91 4.29 18.44 23.69
N PRO A 92 4.77 18.81 24.90
CA PRO A 92 6.19 19.04 25.16
C PRO A 92 7.02 17.86 24.65
N ASP A 93 8.06 18.19 23.89
CA ASP A 93 8.79 17.21 23.09
C ASP A 93 9.37 16.10 23.97
N PRO A 94 8.92 14.84 23.86
CA PRO A 94 9.56 13.74 24.53
C PRO A 94 10.92 13.41 23.89
N THR A 95 11.39 14.06 22.83
CA THR A 95 12.83 13.96 22.49
C THR A 95 13.73 14.62 23.55
N SER A 96 13.17 15.46 24.43
CA SER A 96 13.87 15.93 25.64
C SER A 96 14.09 14.82 26.69
N ASN A 97 13.37 13.69 26.58
CA ASN A 97 13.47 12.55 27.50
C ASN A 97 13.55 11.23 26.73
N PRO A 98 14.65 10.45 26.81
CA PRO A 98 14.78 9.21 26.05
C PRO A 98 13.58 8.27 26.26
N ILE A 99 13.14 7.60 25.18
CA ILE A 99 12.04 6.62 25.23
C ILE A 99 12.45 5.51 26.20
N LYS A 100 11.81 5.47 27.39
CA LYS A 100 12.11 4.48 28.43
C LYS A 100 11.33 3.18 28.24
N ASP A 101 10.11 3.27 27.69
CA ASP A 101 9.23 2.14 27.44
C ASP A 101 8.49 2.33 26.10
N ILE A 102 8.67 1.36 25.19
CA ILE A 102 8.05 1.36 23.87
C ILE A 102 6.53 1.23 23.92
N LYS A 103 5.98 0.42 24.85
CA LYS A 103 4.53 0.20 24.99
C LYS A 103 3.84 1.44 25.51
N GLU A 104 4.42 2.09 26.52
CA GLU A 104 3.89 3.35 27.07
C GLU A 104 3.89 4.44 25.99
N TRP A 105 4.98 4.54 25.23
CA TRP A 105 5.11 5.51 24.15
C TRP A 105 4.08 5.28 23.04
N VAL A 106 3.91 4.03 22.57
CA VAL A 106 2.89 3.69 21.57
C VAL A 106 1.47 4.00 22.07
N THR A 107 1.18 3.71 23.34
CA THR A 107 -0.14 3.98 23.93
C THR A 107 -0.46 5.47 23.90
N LYS A 108 0.51 6.34 24.24
CA LYS A 108 0.35 7.80 24.16
C LYS A 108 0.08 8.28 22.74
N LEU A 109 0.77 7.71 21.74
CA LEU A 109 0.53 8.05 20.34
C LEU A 109 -0.86 7.62 19.86
N GLN A 110 -1.31 6.43 20.24
CA GLN A 110 -2.65 5.94 19.89
C GLN A 110 -3.76 6.79 20.52
N GLN A 111 -3.57 7.27 21.75
CA GLN A 111 -4.49 8.22 22.40
C GLN A 111 -4.62 9.52 21.62
N LEU A 112 -3.50 10.07 21.11
CA LEU A 112 -3.52 11.25 20.25
C LEU A 112 -4.28 11.00 18.95
N THR A 113 -4.13 9.82 18.34
CA THR A 113 -4.91 9.47 17.15
C THR A 113 -6.40 9.41 17.47
N ASN A 114 -6.80 8.83 18.62
CA ASN A 114 -8.20 8.66 19.03
C ASN A 114 -8.91 9.97 19.42
N LEU A 115 -8.17 11.07 19.60
CA LEU A 115 -8.71 12.41 19.87
C LEU A 115 -9.10 13.16 18.59
N ILE A 116 -8.75 12.63 17.42
CA ILE A 116 -8.97 13.23 16.10
C ILE A 116 -10.25 12.69 15.45
N ASP A 117 -10.83 11.62 16.01
CA ASP A 117 -12.11 11.03 15.59
C ASP A 117 -13.29 11.64 16.39
#